data_AF-A0A4Y9FW24-F1
#
_entry.id   AF-A0A4Y9FW24-F1
#
_cell.length_a   1.000
_cell.length_b   1.000
_cell.length_c   1.000
_cell.angle_alpha   90.00
_cell.angle_beta   90.00
_cell.angle_gamma   90.00
#
_symmetry.space_group_name_H-M   'P 1'
#
loop_
_entity.id
_entity.type
_entity.pdbx_description
1 polymer ?
#
loop_
_entity_poly.entity_id
_entity_poly.type
_entity_poly.pdbx_seq_one_letter_code
_entity_poly.pdbx_strand_id
1 'polypeptide(L)' 'MSNGELEHDLHWHEVVTDAAEVLRVEDALLEAVPQLLDSPFDEGVLERVSEVVDRARAVVPVARRLTAAALPDAGGA' A
#
# COMPACT_ATOMS: atom_id res chain seq x y z
N MET A 1 25.00 -1.32 20.43
CA MET A 1 24.35 -0.83 19.22
C MET A 1 24.95 0.52 18.88
N SER A 2 25.43 0.68 17.66
CA SER A 2 25.87 1.96 17.11
C SER A 2 24.66 2.78 16.63
N ASN A 3 24.82 4.09 16.46
CA ASN A 3 23.75 4.96 15.96
C ASN A 3 23.26 4.54 14.56
N GLY A 4 24.16 4.01 13.71
CA GLY A 4 23.82 3.56 12.36
C GLY A 4 23.05 2.23 12.31
N GLU A 5 23.21 1.35 13.30
CA GLU A 5 22.39 0.12 13.40
C GLU A 5 20.94 0.47 13.75
N LEU A 6 20.73 1.44 14.64
CA LEU A 6 19.39 1.91 15.03
C LEU A 6 18.67 2.61 13.87
N GLU A 7 19.38 3.46 13.12
CA GLU A 7 18.82 4.15 11.95
C GLU A 7 18.41 3.16 10.84
N HIS A 8 19.21 2.11 10.62
CA HIS A 8 18.89 1.04 9.69
C HIS A 8 17.66 0.22 10.12
N ASP A 9 17.58 -0.15 11.39
CA ASP A 9 16.45 -0.92 11.93
C ASP A 9 15.14 -0.12 11.89
N LEU A 10 15.20 1.19 12.19
CA LEU A 10 14.04 2.09 12.07
C LEU A 10 13.58 2.24 10.62
N HIS A 11 14.51 2.36 9.67
CA HIS A 11 14.19 2.42 8.25
C HIS A 11 13.47 1.14 7.77
N TRP A 12 13.96 -0.04 8.14
CA TRP A 12 13.28 -1.29 7.78
C TRP A 12 11.92 -1.46 8.43
N HIS A 13 11.75 -0.96 9.66
CA HIS A 13 10.45 -0.94 10.33
C HIS A 13 9.43 -0.10 9.55
N GLU A 14 9.83 1.08 9.08
CA GLU A 14 9.00 1.93 8.22
C GLU A 14 8.64 1.22 6.91
N VAL A 15 9.63 0.62 6.23
CA VAL A 15 9.43 -0.13 4.97
C VAL A 15 8.44 -1.28 5.15
N VAL A 16 8.56 -2.07 6.22
CA VAL A 16 7.64 -3.18 6.49
C VAL A 16 6.24 -2.68 6.82
N THR A 17 6.12 -1.58 7.56
CA THR A 17 4.84 -0.97 7.90
C THR A 17 4.12 -0.44 6.66
N ASP A 18 4.84 0.30 5.83
CA ASP A 18 4.40 0.83 4.54
C ASP A 18 3.94 -0.32 3.62
N ALA A 19 4.71 -1.41 3.52
CA ALA A 19 4.37 -2.57 2.70
C ALA A 19 3.11 -3.29 3.22
N ALA A 20 2.96 -3.42 4.54
CA ALA A 20 1.78 -4.00 5.14
C ALA A 20 0.52 -3.14 4.89
N GLU A 21 0.64 -1.82 4.80
CA GLU A 21 -0.48 -0.96 4.42
C GLU A 21 -0.94 -1.19 2.98
N VAL A 22 0.02 -1.30 2.04
CA VAL A 22 -0.27 -1.61 0.63
C VAL A 22 -1.01 -2.94 0.49
N LEU A 23 -0.56 -3.99 1.18
CA LEU A 23 -1.19 -5.31 1.13
C LEU A 23 -2.62 -5.30 1.71
N ARG A 24 -2.86 -4.59 2.82
CA ARG A 24 -4.23 -4.47 3.38
C ARG A 24 -5.20 -3.78 2.43
N VAL A 25 -4.72 -2.80 1.67
CA VAL A 25 -5.51 -2.12 0.64
C VAL A 25 -5.82 -3.05 -0.53
N GLU A 26 -4.83 -3.84 -0.97
CA GLU A 26 -5.01 -4.85 -2.01
C GLU A 26 -6.09 -5.87 -1.61
N ASP A 27 -6.00 -6.43 -0.40
CA ASP A 27 -6.99 -7.37 0.12
C ASP A 27 -8.41 -6.76 0.13
N ALA A 28 -8.53 -5.50 0.55
CA ALA A 28 -9.81 -4.78 0.56
C ALA A 28 -10.37 -4.56 -0.86
N LEU A 29 -9.51 -4.30 -1.86
CA LEU A 29 -9.94 -4.20 -3.26
C LEU A 29 -10.42 -5.55 -3.80
N LEU A 30 -9.68 -6.63 -3.48
CA LEU A 30 -10.05 -7.99 -3.88
C LEU A 30 -11.38 -8.43 -3.26
N GLU A 31 -11.72 -7.94 -2.07
CA GLU A 31 -13.03 -8.19 -1.45
C GLU A 31 -14.15 -7.32 -2.04
N ALA A 32 -13.89 -6.04 -2.29
CA ALA A 32 -14.92 -5.07 -2.69
C ALA A 32 -15.31 -5.17 -4.18
N VAL A 33 -14.35 -5.47 -5.07
CA VAL A 33 -14.61 -5.53 -6.52
C VAL A 33 -15.64 -6.61 -6.90
N PRO A 34 -15.56 -7.86 -6.39
CA PRO A 34 -16.59 -8.87 -6.67
C PRO A 34 -17.98 -8.43 -6.22
N GLN A 35 -18.10 -7.79 -5.05
CA GLN A 35 -19.38 -7.28 -4.55
C GLN A 35 -19.97 -6.22 -5.48
N LEU A 36 -19.13 -5.36 -6.07
CA LEU A 36 -19.56 -4.39 -7.07
C LEU A 36 -20.05 -5.06 -8.36
N LEU A 37 -19.42 -6.17 -8.78
CA LEU A 37 -19.87 -6.93 -9.95
C LEU A 37 -21.21 -7.64 -9.70
N ASP A 38 -21.40 -8.16 -8.49
CA ASP A 38 -22.64 -8.86 -8.09
C ASP A 38 -23.80 -7.90 -7.83
N SER A 39 -23.53 -6.67 -7.37
CA SER A 39 -24.55 -5.67 -7.01
C SER A 39 -24.09 -4.24 -7.32
N PRO A 40 -24.01 -3.85 -8.61
CA PRO A 40 -23.39 -2.59 -9.06
C PRO A 40 -24.15 -1.31 -8.70
N PHE A 41 -25.38 -1.44 -8.19
CA PHE A 41 -26.24 -0.31 -7.82
C PHE A 41 -26.62 -0.33 -6.33
N ASP A 42 -26.05 -1.26 -5.54
CA ASP A 42 -26.25 -1.26 -4.11
C ASP A 42 -25.46 -0.10 -3.47
N GLU A 43 -26.16 0.83 -2.82
CA GLU A 43 -25.55 2.03 -2.24
C GLU A 43 -24.49 1.69 -1.17
N GLY A 44 -24.69 0.62 -0.40
CA GLY A 44 -23.74 0.19 0.62
C GLY A 44 -22.47 -0.41 0.02
N VAL A 45 -22.59 -1.15 -1.10
CA VAL A 45 -21.45 -1.63 -1.88
C VAL A 45 -20.69 -0.47 -2.50
N LEU A 46 -21.40 0.51 -3.09
CA LEU A 46 -20.78 1.68 -3.70
C LEU A 46 -20.02 2.55 -2.68
N GLU A 47 -20.59 2.76 -1.49
CA GLU A 47 -19.94 3.49 -0.39
C GLU A 47 -18.66 2.77 0.04
N ARG A 48 -18.73 1.47 0.31
CA ARG A 48 -17.57 0.64 0.69
C ARG A 48 -16.48 0.67 -0.38
N VAL A 49 -16.83 0.51 -1.65
CA VAL A 49 -15.86 0.56 -2.76
C VAL A 49 -15.21 1.94 -2.82
N SER A 50 -15.97 3.01 -2.63
CA SER A 50 -15.42 4.37 -2.61
C SER A 50 -14.38 4.55 -1.49
N GLU A 51 -14.68 4.08 -0.28
CA GLU A 51 -13.72 4.13 0.84
C GLU A 51 -12.43 3.36 0.55
N VAL A 52 -12.56 2.16 -0.04
CA VAL A 52 -11.40 1.34 -0.42
C VAL A 52 -10.57 2.03 -1.51
N VAL A 53 -11.21 2.64 -2.50
CA VAL A 53 -10.53 3.40 -3.55
C VAL A 53 -9.82 4.63 -2.99
N ASP A 54 -10.42 5.35 -2.05
CA ASP A 54 -9.78 6.50 -1.40
C ASP A 54 -8.57 6.07 -0.57
N ARG A 55 -8.67 4.94 0.16
CA ARG A 55 -7.52 4.34 0.85
C ARG A 55 -6.44 3.89 -0.13
N ALA A 56 -6.82 3.31 -1.28
CA ALA A 56 -5.87 2.93 -2.31
C ALA A 56 -5.12 4.14 -2.88
N ARG A 57 -5.81 5.24 -3.14
CA ARG A 57 -5.17 6.49 -3.57
C ARG A 57 -4.18 7.02 -2.52
N ALA A 58 -4.52 6.92 -1.24
CA ALA A 58 -3.65 7.33 -0.15
C ALA A 58 -2.37 6.48 -0.06
N VAL A 59 -2.43 5.20 -0.44
CA VAL A 59 -1.29 4.26 -0.38
C VAL A 59 -0.40 4.27 -1.64
N VAL A 60 -0.83 4.87 -2.76
CA VAL A 60 -0.01 4.98 -3.99
C VAL A 60 1.36 5.63 -3.75
N PRO A 61 1.49 6.76 -3.03
CA PRO A 61 2.79 7.35 -2.72
C PRO A 61 3.68 6.41 -1.91
N VAL A 62 3.10 5.64 -0.99
CA VAL A 62 3.79 4.65 -0.17
C VAL A 62 4.39 3.55 -1.06
N ALA A 63 3.59 2.95 -1.93
CA ALA A 63 4.03 1.94 -2.89
C ALA A 63 5.15 2.46 -3.81
N ARG A 64 5.07 3.74 -4.24
CA ARG A 64 6.13 4.38 -5.04
C ARG A 64 7.44 4.51 -4.26
N ARG A 65 7.40 4.91 -2.98
CA ARG A 65 8.60 4.97 -2.13
C ARG A 65 9.23 3.59 -1.96
N LEU A 66 8.42 2.57 -1.68
CA LEU A 66 8.89 1.19 -1.55
C LEU A 66 9.56 0.70 -2.85
N THR A 67 8.97 1.01 -4.00
CA THR A 67 9.53 0.65 -5.31
C THR A 67 10.86 1.35 -5.57
N ALA A 68 10.95 2.64 -5.23
CA ALA A 68 12.21 3.40 -5.34
C ALA A 68 13.29 2.88 -4.37
N ALA A 69 12.91 2.43 -3.17
CA ALA A 69 13.84 1.83 -2.20
C ALA A 69 14.29 0.41 -2.59
N ALA A 70 13.44 -0.34 -3.31
CA ALA A 70 13.73 -1.71 -3.73
C ALA A 70 14.48 -1.81 -5.07
N LEU A 71 14.45 -0.77 -5.90
CA LEU A 71 15.26 -0.71 -7.12
C LEU A 71 16.69 -0.28 -6.74
N PRO A 72 17.71 -1.15 -6.87
CA PRO A 72 19.09 -0.69 -6.76
C PRO A 72 19.32 0.37 -7.84
N ASP A 73 20.04 1.44 -7.50
CA ASP A 73 20.45 2.49 -8.44
C ASP A 73 20.85 1.86 -9.79
N ALA A 74 20.01 2.01 -10.81
CA ALA A 74 20.35 1.66 -12.19
C ALA A 74 21.29 2.73 -12.79
N GLY A 75 22.28 3.17 -12.00
CA GLY A 75 23.12 4.33 -12.24
C GLY A 75 24.54 4.08 -11.75
N GLY A 76 25.18 3.04 -12.28
CA GLY A 76 26.59 2.75 -12.11
C GLY A 76 27.19 2.24 -13.42
N ALA A 77 27.42 3.14 -14.36
CA ALA A 77 28.25 2.94 -15.55
C ALA A 77 29.14 4.18 -15.74
#